data_AF-A0A0G2FFQ8-F1
#
_entry.id   AF-A0A0G2FFQ8-F1
#
_cell.length_a   1.000
_cell.length_b   1.000
_cell.length_c   1.000
_cell.angle_alpha   90.00
_cell.angle_beta   90.00
_cell.angle_gamma   90.00
#
_symmetry.space_group_name_H-M   'P 1'
#
loop_
_entity.id
_entity.type
_entity.pdbx_description
1 polymer ?
#
loop_
_entity_poly.entity_id
_entity_poly.type
_entity_poly.pdbx_seq_one_letter_code
_entity_poly.pdbx_strand_id
1 'polypeptide(L)'
;MTSAPELYKAVESPSLKDKHERRRKVPPLLAQSTTEENALADLPPIPEYLHTSYACQRSTVVHPPNETFIEKLKEVRELRSVKGDQIGIRAYSTAIASLSAYPYRLQSPVEVRRLPGCGDKFAFLFSEFQDSGELSEIQKAASDQKMTAIKTFTNIFGVSAVTAESFYRRGWRDLDDIVDYGWKMITRSQQIGVKYYDEFLKKIPRKETESISEIVLQHANSIHEGFQMTIVGGYRRGKLMGGDVDIMLSHRDEEATHGFIDKLVVSLENDKYISE
;
A
#
# COMPACT_ATOMS: atom_id res chain seq x y z
N MET A 1 61.22 -57.95 -19.16
CA MET A 1 60.24 -57.52 -20.19
C MET A 1 59.61 -56.24 -19.67
N THR A 2 60.21 -55.10 -20.03
CA THR A 2 59.73 -54.14 -21.05
C THR A 2 58.60 -53.27 -20.49
N SER A 3 58.63 -51.94 -20.49
CA SER A 3 59.50 -50.97 -21.16
C SER A 3 59.20 -49.56 -20.60
N ALA A 4 60.28 -48.79 -20.37
CA ALA A 4 60.51 -47.34 -20.49
C ALA A 4 59.54 -46.26 -19.96
N PRO A 5 60.09 -45.16 -19.40
CA PRO A 5 59.40 -43.91 -19.04
C PRO A 5 59.47 -42.86 -20.17
N GLU A 6 58.39 -42.10 -20.42
CA GLU A 6 58.39 -40.99 -21.40
C GLU A 6 58.64 -39.62 -20.73
N LEU A 7 59.92 -39.24 -20.79
CA LEU A 7 60.45 -37.99 -21.35
C LEU A 7 59.59 -36.71 -21.30
N TYR A 8 60.01 -35.83 -20.39
CA TYR A 8 59.93 -34.38 -20.53
C TYR A 8 60.62 -33.90 -21.82
N LYS A 9 59.93 -33.09 -22.63
CA LYS A 9 60.54 -32.16 -23.59
C LYS A 9 60.02 -30.75 -23.35
N ALA A 10 60.94 -29.84 -23.08
CA ALA A 10 60.72 -28.41 -23.09
C ALA A 10 60.73 -27.89 -24.53
N VAL A 11 59.87 -26.91 -24.83
CA VAL A 11 60.05 -25.95 -25.93
C VAL A 11 59.64 -24.57 -25.42
N GLU A 12 60.58 -23.64 -25.50
CA GLU A 12 60.49 -22.21 -25.15
C GLU A 12 59.44 -21.48 -25.99
N SER A 13 58.71 -20.49 -25.46
CA SER A 13 59.04 -19.04 -25.51
C SER A 13 57.69 -18.27 -25.50
N PRO A 14 57.58 -16.92 -25.39
CA PRO A 14 58.57 -15.89 -25.11
C PRO A 14 58.16 -14.87 -24.01
N SER A 15 59.18 -14.08 -23.66
CA SER A 15 59.23 -12.80 -22.95
C SER A 15 58.06 -11.81 -23.16
N LEU A 16 57.56 -11.31 -22.03
CA LEU A 16 57.22 -9.90 -21.69
C LEU A 16 57.06 -8.90 -22.86
N LYS A 17 55.81 -8.47 -23.09
CA LYS A 17 55.37 -7.06 -23.20
C LYS A 17 53.87 -7.02 -23.55
N ASP A 18 53.03 -6.84 -22.53
CA ASP A 18 51.88 -5.93 -22.56
C ASP A 18 51.09 -6.02 -21.25
N LYS A 19 51.45 -5.15 -20.30
CA LYS A 19 50.65 -4.88 -19.10
C LYS A 19 49.59 -3.85 -19.50
N HIS A 20 48.38 -4.31 -19.82
CA HIS A 20 47.20 -3.45 -19.72
C HIS A 20 46.84 -3.29 -18.24
N GLU A 21 47.24 -2.17 -17.65
CA GLU A 21 46.73 -1.68 -16.38
C GLU A 21 45.21 -1.49 -16.49
N ARG A 22 44.44 -2.48 -16.01
CA ARG A 22 43.04 -2.23 -15.64
C ARG A 22 43.05 -1.38 -14.37
N ARG A 23 43.04 -0.06 -14.55
CA ARG A 23 42.69 0.92 -13.51
C ARG A 23 41.38 0.48 -12.85
N ARG A 24 41.45 -0.11 -11.65
CA ARG A 24 40.28 -0.19 -10.76
C ARG A 24 39.93 1.25 -10.42
N LYS A 25 38.86 1.78 -11.04
CA LYS A 25 38.29 3.07 -10.64
C LYS A 25 37.80 2.90 -9.20
N VAL A 26 38.55 3.44 -8.25
CA VAL A 26 38.06 3.69 -6.90
C VAL A 26 36.83 4.58 -7.05
N PRO A 27 35.67 4.24 -6.43
CA PRO A 27 34.52 5.13 -6.43
C PRO A 27 34.95 6.49 -5.87
N PRO A 28 34.55 7.62 -6.49
CA PRO A 28 34.87 8.90 -5.92
C PRO A 28 34.22 9.00 -4.55
N LEU A 29 35.02 9.29 -3.51
CA LEU A 29 34.50 9.71 -2.22
C LEU A 29 33.70 11.00 -2.46
N LEU A 30 32.38 10.94 -2.24
CA LEU A 30 31.58 12.16 -2.19
C LEU A 30 32.12 13.01 -1.04
N ALA A 31 32.61 14.20 -1.37
CA ALA A 31 32.91 15.20 -0.37
C ALA A 31 31.60 15.57 0.34
N GLN A 32 31.41 15.10 1.56
CA GLN A 32 30.41 15.66 2.47
C GLN A 32 30.81 17.12 2.65
N SER A 33 30.01 18.05 2.13
CA SER A 33 30.28 19.47 2.35
C SER A 33 30.12 19.77 3.84
N THR A 34 30.97 20.64 4.40
CA THR A 34 30.88 21.12 5.79
C THR A 34 29.48 21.65 6.16
N THR A 35 28.68 22.02 5.16
CA THR A 35 27.30 22.47 5.31
C THR A 35 26.32 21.32 5.67
N GLU A 36 26.55 20.11 5.17
CA GLU A 36 25.69 18.94 5.47
C GLU A 36 25.93 18.39 6.88
N GLU A 37 27.18 18.38 7.36
CA GLU A 37 27.50 17.99 8.75
C GLU A 37 26.86 18.95 9.77
N ASN A 38 26.93 20.26 9.52
CA ASN A 38 26.26 21.25 10.38
C ASN A 38 24.73 21.08 10.34
N ALA A 39 24.14 20.81 9.17
CA ALA A 39 22.72 20.57 9.04
C ALA A 39 22.25 19.28 9.75
N LEU A 40 23.11 18.28 9.90
CA LEU A 40 22.80 17.05 10.66
C LEU A 40 22.88 17.27 12.18
N ALA A 41 23.75 18.17 12.65
CA ALA A 41 23.94 18.46 14.07
C ALA A 41 22.70 19.08 14.73
N ASP A 42 21.91 19.84 13.97
CA ASP A 42 20.71 20.54 14.45
C ASP A 42 19.43 19.69 14.38
N LEU A 43 19.50 18.46 13.84
CA LEU A 43 18.34 17.59 13.73
C LEU A 43 18.09 16.81 15.03
N PRO A 44 16.81 16.55 15.39
CA PRO A 44 16.51 15.73 16.55
C PRO A 44 17.08 14.32 16.38
N PRO A 45 17.42 13.57 17.44
CA PRO A 45 17.86 12.19 17.28
C PRO A 45 16.72 11.31 16.73
N ILE A 46 17.07 10.28 15.94
CA ILE A 46 16.09 9.27 15.54
C ILE A 46 15.76 8.43 16.79
N PRO A 47 14.48 8.28 17.16
CA PRO A 47 14.12 7.44 18.30
C PRO A 47 14.55 5.98 18.12
N GLU A 48 15.02 5.32 19.18
CA GLU A 48 15.53 3.95 19.13
C GLU A 48 14.53 2.96 18.51
N TYR A 49 13.24 3.10 18.84
CA TYR A 49 12.16 2.26 18.33
C TYR A 49 11.94 2.38 16.81
N LEU A 50 12.53 3.38 16.15
CA LEU A 50 12.42 3.57 14.70
C LEU A 50 13.46 2.78 13.93
N HIS A 51 14.56 2.36 14.56
CA HIS A 51 15.64 1.59 13.93
C HIS A 51 15.25 0.14 13.61
N THR A 52 14.13 -0.35 14.15
CA THR A 52 13.57 -1.64 13.76
C THR A 52 12.95 -1.61 12.36
N SER A 53 13.14 -2.71 11.62
CA SER A 53 12.47 -2.96 10.34
C SER A 53 10.98 -3.30 10.48
N TYR A 54 10.48 -3.58 11.70
CA TYR A 54 9.15 -4.13 11.92
C TYR A 54 8.15 -3.08 12.43
N ALA A 55 7.07 -2.85 11.68
CA ALA A 55 6.04 -1.89 12.06
C ALA A 55 5.31 -2.26 13.37
N CYS A 56 5.28 -3.53 13.76
CA CYS A 56 4.66 -3.96 15.03
C CYS A 56 5.49 -3.62 16.28
N GLN A 57 6.75 -3.18 16.12
CA GLN A 57 7.62 -2.79 17.23
C GLN A 57 7.65 -1.28 17.46
N ARG A 58 6.77 -0.52 16.79
CA ARG A 58 6.67 0.94 16.92
C ARG A 58 5.23 1.38 17.09
N SER A 59 5.02 2.35 17.97
CA SER A 59 3.72 3.01 18.11
C SER A 59 3.49 3.96 16.94
N THR A 60 2.30 3.91 16.34
CA THR A 60 1.88 4.79 15.26
C THR A 60 0.54 5.39 15.62
N VAL A 61 0.52 6.71 15.85
CA VAL A 61 -0.71 7.44 16.16
C VAL A 61 -1.55 7.64 14.90
N VAL A 62 -2.86 7.86 15.08
CA VAL A 62 -3.80 8.07 13.98
C VAL A 62 -3.43 9.29 13.14
N HIS A 63 -3.06 10.38 13.81
CA HIS A 63 -2.66 11.66 13.19
C HIS A 63 -1.19 11.95 13.50
N PRO A 64 -0.25 11.47 12.66
CA PRO A 64 1.16 11.73 12.86
C PRO A 64 1.53 13.18 12.46
N PRO A 65 2.65 13.74 12.96
CA PRO A 65 3.07 15.12 12.68
C PRO A 65 3.26 15.45 11.19
N ASN A 66 3.52 14.43 10.37
CA ASN A 66 3.82 14.55 8.94
C ASN A 66 2.68 14.02 8.05
N GLU A 67 1.44 13.98 8.58
CA GLU A 67 0.27 13.38 7.93
C GLU A 67 0.06 13.86 6.50
N THR A 68 0.21 15.16 6.22
CA THR A 68 -0.02 15.72 4.87
C THR A 68 0.91 15.14 3.82
N PHE A 69 2.21 15.02 4.11
CA PHE A 69 3.18 14.38 3.22
C PHE A 69 2.93 12.87 3.12
N ILE A 70 2.59 12.23 4.24
CA ILE A 70 2.25 10.80 4.29
C ILE A 70 1.04 10.49 3.39
N GLU A 71 0.01 11.34 3.37
CA GLU A 71 -1.14 11.18 2.47
C GLU A 71 -0.71 11.24 1.00
N LYS A 72 0.16 12.18 0.61
CA LYS A 72 0.72 12.21 -0.76
C LYS A 72 1.49 10.95 -1.11
N LEU A 73 2.28 10.40 -0.18
CA LEU A 73 2.95 9.12 -0.41
C LEU A 73 1.97 7.94 -0.51
N LYS A 74 0.86 7.96 0.24
CA LYS A 74 -0.22 6.95 0.12
C LYS A 74 -0.89 7.04 -1.25
N GLU A 75 -1.14 8.24 -1.78
CA GLU A 75 -1.64 8.43 -3.14
C GLU A 75 -0.68 7.85 -4.18
N VAL A 76 0.62 8.12 -4.08
CA VAL A 76 1.60 7.53 -5.00
C VAL A 76 1.67 6.01 -4.85
N ARG A 77 1.59 5.48 -3.63
CA ARG A 77 1.52 4.03 -3.39
C ARG A 77 0.30 3.42 -4.08
N GLU A 78 -0.85 4.09 -4.05
CA GLU A 78 -2.05 3.65 -4.74
C GLU A 78 -1.83 3.60 -6.26
N LEU A 79 -1.17 4.60 -6.84
CA LEU A 79 -0.77 4.56 -8.25
C LEU A 79 0.14 3.36 -8.57
N ARG A 80 0.99 2.93 -7.64
CA ARG A 80 1.80 1.70 -7.79
C ARG A 80 0.94 0.44 -7.72
N SER A 81 -0.04 0.40 -6.82
CA SER A 81 -1.04 -0.67 -6.73
C SER A 81 -1.77 -0.85 -8.06
N VAL A 82 -2.27 0.25 -8.60
CA VAL A 82 -2.96 0.28 -9.90
C VAL A 82 -2.08 -0.22 -11.05
N LYS A 83 -0.78 0.12 -11.04
CA LYS A 83 0.19 -0.35 -12.04
C LYS A 83 0.70 -1.79 -11.81
N GLY A 84 0.30 -2.45 -10.71
CA GLY A 84 0.81 -3.77 -10.33
C GLY A 84 2.27 -3.78 -9.87
N ASP A 85 2.84 -2.63 -9.49
CA ASP A 85 4.24 -2.47 -9.07
C ASP A 85 4.43 -2.87 -7.59
N GLN A 86 4.56 -4.17 -7.34
CA GLN A 86 4.69 -4.73 -5.98
C GLN A 86 5.94 -4.23 -5.24
N ILE A 87 7.05 -3.99 -5.95
CA ILE A 87 8.28 -3.46 -5.37
C ILE A 87 8.06 -2.03 -4.90
N GLY A 88 7.44 -1.20 -5.75
CA GLY A 88 7.02 0.15 -5.41
C GLY A 88 6.09 0.17 -4.21
N ILE A 89 5.04 -0.65 -4.20
CA ILE A 89 4.08 -0.74 -3.08
C ILE A 89 4.82 -1.02 -1.76
N ARG A 90 5.76 -1.97 -1.76
CA ARG A 90 6.56 -2.32 -0.57
C ARG A 90 7.47 -1.17 -0.14
N ALA A 91 8.15 -0.52 -1.08
CA ALA A 91 9.04 0.60 -0.79
C ALA A 91 8.28 1.78 -0.15
N TYR A 92 7.17 2.20 -0.76
CA TYR A 92 6.34 3.28 -0.20
C TYR A 92 5.70 2.88 1.12
N SER A 93 5.23 1.62 1.28
CA SER A 93 4.67 1.17 2.56
C SER A 93 5.69 1.20 3.70
N THR A 94 6.94 0.84 3.40
CA THR A 94 8.04 0.88 4.38
C THR A 94 8.31 2.32 4.81
N ALA A 95 8.47 3.23 3.85
CA ALA A 95 8.71 4.65 4.11
C ALA A 95 7.54 5.30 4.85
N ILE A 96 6.30 5.11 4.39
CA ILE A 96 5.08 5.62 5.05
C ILE A 96 5.05 5.16 6.50
N ALA A 97 5.30 3.88 6.77
CA ALA A 97 5.21 3.38 8.13
C ALA A 97 6.32 3.95 9.03
N SER A 98 7.51 4.25 8.51
CA SER A 98 8.56 4.96 9.26
C SER A 98 8.20 6.42 9.52
N LEU A 99 7.69 7.11 8.50
CA LEU A 99 7.25 8.51 8.61
C LEU A 99 6.07 8.68 9.57
N SER A 100 5.12 7.73 9.58
CA SER A 100 3.97 7.75 10.49
C SER A 100 4.37 7.52 11.96
N ALA A 101 5.48 6.82 12.22
CA ALA A 101 5.99 6.60 13.57
C ALA A 101 6.99 7.69 14.02
N TYR A 102 7.35 8.60 13.13
CA TYR A 102 8.30 9.68 13.41
C TYR A 102 7.63 10.79 14.23
N PRO A 103 8.11 11.11 15.43
CA PRO A 103 7.40 11.99 16.37
C PRO A 103 7.64 13.48 16.11
N TYR A 104 8.57 13.82 15.22
CA TYR A 104 8.94 15.20 14.92
C TYR A 104 8.41 15.62 13.54
N ARG A 105 8.14 16.91 13.39
CA ARG A 105 7.80 17.49 12.09
C ARG A 105 9.07 17.60 11.25
N LEU A 106 9.05 17.02 10.06
CA LEU A 106 10.16 17.08 9.12
C LEU A 106 10.45 18.53 8.70
N GLN A 107 11.72 18.89 8.69
CA GLN A 107 12.20 20.21 8.31
C GLN A 107 12.96 20.19 6.97
N SER A 108 13.65 19.09 6.66
CA SER A 108 14.52 19.02 5.47
C SER A 108 14.55 17.65 4.79
N PRO A 109 14.92 17.59 3.50
CA PRO A 109 15.17 16.34 2.78
C PRO A 109 16.25 15.46 3.43
N VAL A 110 17.28 16.08 4.03
CA VAL A 110 18.36 15.37 4.73
C VAL A 110 17.81 14.60 5.93
N GLU A 111 16.85 15.19 6.65
CA GLU A 111 16.17 14.53 7.77
C GLU A 111 15.34 13.33 7.34
N VAL A 112 14.72 13.38 6.15
CA VAL A 112 13.98 12.23 5.59
C VAL A 112 14.95 11.10 5.24
N ARG A 113 16.06 11.43 4.56
CA ARG A 113 17.07 10.46 4.08
C ARG A 113 17.58 9.51 5.15
N ARG A 114 17.76 10.01 6.38
CA ARG A 114 18.27 9.24 7.52
C ARG A 114 17.24 8.29 8.14
N LEU A 115 15.95 8.45 7.84
CA LEU A 115 14.91 7.58 8.40
C LEU A 115 14.93 6.20 7.74
N PRO A 116 14.71 5.11 8.49
CA PRO A 116 14.72 3.75 7.95
C PRO A 116 13.71 3.55 6.82
N GLY A 117 14.21 3.12 5.65
CA GLY A 117 13.39 2.93 4.45
C GLY A 117 13.08 4.22 3.67
N CYS A 118 13.58 5.38 4.09
CA CYS A 118 13.33 6.69 3.50
C CYS A 118 14.55 7.28 2.78
N GLY A 119 15.28 6.48 1.99
CA GLY A 119 16.49 6.94 1.28
C GLY A 119 16.27 8.07 0.26
N ASP A 120 17.27 8.34 -0.59
CA ASP A 120 17.32 9.53 -1.48
C ASP A 120 16.03 9.86 -2.24
N LYS A 121 15.33 8.83 -2.72
CA LYS A 121 14.05 8.99 -3.42
C LYS A 121 13.02 9.74 -2.56
N PHE A 122 12.86 9.37 -1.29
CA PHE A 122 11.86 9.99 -0.42
C PHE A 122 12.29 11.36 0.06
N ALA A 123 13.59 11.59 0.24
CA ALA A 123 14.15 12.92 0.46
C ALA A 123 13.84 13.86 -0.71
N PHE A 124 14.03 13.40 -1.95
CA PHE A 124 13.67 14.17 -3.14
C PHE A 124 12.16 14.47 -3.22
N LEU A 125 11.30 13.47 -2.98
CA LEU A 125 9.85 13.67 -2.94
C LEU A 125 9.43 14.66 -1.85
N PHE A 126 10.11 14.66 -0.70
CA PHE A 126 9.84 15.63 0.35
C PHE A 126 10.23 17.05 -0.08
N SER A 127 11.37 17.22 -0.77
CA SER A 127 11.74 18.52 -1.36
C SER A 127 10.68 19.03 -2.34
N GLU A 128 10.24 18.17 -3.26
CA GLU A 128 9.17 18.49 -4.22
C GLU A 128 7.86 18.90 -3.53
N PHE A 129 7.51 18.17 -2.47
CA PHE A 129 6.35 18.47 -1.64
C PHE A 129 6.49 19.79 -0.87
N GLN A 130 7.68 20.13 -0.37
CA GLN A 130 7.93 21.42 0.30
C GLN A 130 7.76 22.59 -0.67
N ASP A 131 8.18 22.42 -1.93
CA ASP A 131 8.11 23.49 -2.94
C ASP A 131 6.68 23.76 -3.42
N SER A 132 5.87 22.71 -3.58
CA SER A 132 4.57 22.81 -4.29
C SER A 132 3.35 22.32 -3.50
N GLY A 133 3.55 21.59 -2.40
CA GLY A 133 2.49 20.88 -1.67
C GLY A 133 1.95 19.64 -2.39
N GLU A 134 2.46 19.33 -3.58
CA GLU A 134 2.03 18.20 -4.41
C GLU A 134 3.24 17.40 -4.93
N LEU A 135 2.97 16.20 -5.45
CA LEU A 135 3.98 15.38 -6.11
C LEU A 135 3.69 15.31 -7.60
N SER A 136 4.69 15.57 -8.46
CA SER A 136 4.49 15.60 -9.91
C SER A 136 4.01 14.27 -10.47
N GLU A 137 4.33 13.14 -9.82
CA GLU A 137 3.81 11.84 -10.22
C GLU A 137 2.27 11.76 -10.10
N ILE A 138 1.70 12.35 -9.04
CA ILE A 138 0.24 12.38 -8.83
C ILE A 138 -0.39 13.24 -9.92
N GLN A 139 0.18 14.41 -10.21
CA GLN A 139 -0.31 15.31 -11.24
C GLN A 139 -0.26 14.68 -12.64
N LYS A 140 0.85 14.03 -12.99
CA LYS A 140 1.01 13.32 -14.27
C LYS A 140 -0.01 12.19 -14.40
N ALA A 141 -0.22 11.42 -13.33
CA ALA A 141 -1.21 10.35 -13.32
C ALA A 141 -2.64 10.88 -13.49
N ALA A 142 -2.97 12.04 -12.93
CA ALA A 142 -4.29 12.66 -13.11
C ALA A 142 -4.55 13.10 -14.57
N SER A 143 -3.49 13.48 -15.30
CA SER A 143 -3.59 13.85 -16.71
C SER A 143 -3.53 12.67 -17.69
N ASP A 144 -3.17 11.47 -17.22
CA ASP A 144 -3.04 10.28 -18.06
C ASP A 144 -4.41 9.59 -18.21
N GLN A 145 -4.96 9.62 -19.43
CA GLN A 145 -6.26 9.00 -19.74
C GLN A 145 -6.32 7.51 -19.38
N LYS A 146 -5.22 6.77 -19.59
CA LYS A 146 -5.16 5.36 -19.20
C LYS A 146 -5.27 5.24 -17.70
N MET A 147 -4.48 6.01 -16.96
CA MET A 147 -4.47 5.92 -15.50
C MET A 147 -5.82 6.30 -14.90
N THR A 148 -6.49 7.32 -15.46
CA THR A 148 -7.85 7.70 -15.07
C THR A 148 -8.84 6.55 -15.30
N ALA A 149 -8.85 5.93 -16.48
CA ALA A 149 -9.74 4.80 -16.77
C ALA A 149 -9.47 3.61 -15.85
N ILE A 150 -8.20 3.23 -15.66
CA ILE A 150 -7.85 2.12 -14.76
C ILE A 150 -8.29 2.45 -13.32
N LYS A 151 -8.06 3.68 -12.83
CA LYS A 151 -8.48 4.10 -11.49
C LYS A 151 -10.00 3.99 -11.31
N THR A 152 -10.76 4.45 -12.31
CA THR A 152 -12.22 4.27 -12.35
C THR A 152 -12.59 2.79 -12.23
N PHE A 153 -11.96 1.92 -13.00
CA PHE A 153 -12.25 0.48 -12.93
C PHE A 153 -11.86 -0.15 -11.59
N THR A 154 -10.70 0.20 -11.02
CA THR A 154 -10.28 -0.34 -9.71
C THR A 154 -11.15 0.10 -8.55
N ASN A 155 -11.90 1.20 -8.70
CA ASN A 155 -12.87 1.64 -7.70
C ASN A 155 -14.17 0.82 -7.73
N ILE A 156 -14.41 0.02 -8.77
CA ILE A 156 -15.56 -0.88 -8.84
C ILE A 156 -15.34 -2.02 -7.85
N PHE A 157 -16.31 -2.24 -6.95
CA PHE A 157 -16.25 -3.35 -6.00
C PHE A 157 -16.06 -4.69 -6.73
N GLY A 158 -15.07 -5.48 -6.29
CA GLY A 158 -14.72 -6.76 -6.92
C GLY A 158 -13.84 -6.67 -8.17
N VAL A 159 -13.31 -5.50 -8.52
CA VAL A 159 -12.36 -5.32 -9.62
C VAL A 159 -10.94 -5.09 -9.07
N SER A 160 -10.02 -6.00 -9.42
CA SER A 160 -8.59 -5.84 -9.11
C SER A 160 -7.86 -5.01 -10.17
N ALA A 161 -6.63 -4.58 -9.90
CA ALA A 161 -5.78 -3.92 -10.90
C ALA A 161 -5.60 -4.76 -12.19
N VAL A 162 -5.52 -6.10 -12.06
CA VAL A 162 -5.42 -7.01 -13.21
C VAL A 162 -6.71 -7.00 -14.04
N THR A 163 -7.86 -7.03 -13.37
CA THR A 163 -9.18 -6.98 -14.03
C THR A 163 -9.39 -5.62 -14.70
N ALA A 164 -9.02 -4.52 -14.03
CA ALA A 164 -9.08 -3.17 -14.58
C ALA A 164 -8.22 -3.02 -15.84
N GLU A 165 -6.98 -3.53 -15.84
CA GLU A 165 -6.13 -3.56 -17.03
C GLU A 165 -6.76 -4.40 -18.16
N SER A 166 -7.42 -5.51 -17.83
CA SER A 166 -8.16 -6.30 -18.82
C SER A 166 -9.34 -5.53 -19.41
N PHE A 167 -10.06 -4.73 -18.62
CA PHE A 167 -11.16 -3.89 -19.11
C PHE A 167 -10.63 -2.83 -20.08
N TYR A 168 -9.56 -2.14 -19.69
CA TYR A 168 -8.93 -1.13 -20.55
C TYR A 168 -8.44 -1.70 -21.88
N ARG A 169 -7.83 -2.89 -21.87
CA ARG A 169 -7.38 -3.60 -23.09
C ARG A 169 -8.52 -3.99 -24.03
N ARG A 170 -9.75 -4.14 -23.52
CA ARG A 170 -10.95 -4.38 -24.34
C ARG A 170 -11.48 -3.11 -25.02
N GLY A 171 -10.89 -1.95 -24.74
CA GLY A 171 -11.32 -0.67 -25.29
C GLY A 171 -12.20 0.14 -24.34
N TRP A 172 -12.59 -0.40 -23.18
CA TRP A 172 -13.42 0.32 -22.22
C TRP A 172 -12.64 1.45 -21.54
N ARG A 173 -13.29 2.58 -21.29
CA ARG A 173 -12.72 3.79 -20.69
C ARG A 173 -13.47 4.27 -19.46
N ASP A 174 -14.76 3.94 -19.34
CA ASP A 174 -15.62 4.35 -18.24
C ASP A 174 -16.66 3.27 -17.88
N LEU A 175 -17.57 3.61 -16.95
CA LEU A 175 -18.62 2.70 -16.50
C LEU A 175 -19.65 2.43 -17.59
N ASP A 176 -19.91 3.38 -18.48
CA ASP A 176 -20.90 3.25 -19.54
C ASP A 176 -20.46 2.17 -20.54
N ASP A 177 -19.18 2.13 -20.90
CA ASP A 177 -18.62 1.06 -21.72
C ASP A 177 -18.83 -0.33 -21.08
N ILE A 178 -18.75 -0.43 -19.75
CA ILE A 178 -19.01 -1.69 -19.04
C ILE A 178 -20.49 -2.04 -19.09
N VAL A 179 -21.39 -1.06 -18.95
CA VAL A 179 -22.83 -1.29 -19.01
C VAL A 179 -23.26 -1.69 -20.42
N ASP A 180 -22.80 -0.97 -21.44
CA ASP A 180 -23.23 -1.15 -22.82
C ASP A 180 -22.63 -2.40 -23.46
N TYR A 181 -21.35 -2.66 -23.22
CA TYR A 181 -20.61 -3.72 -23.92
C TYR A 181 -20.19 -4.86 -22.99
N GLY A 182 -20.09 -4.61 -21.68
CA GLY A 182 -19.45 -5.49 -20.71
C GLY A 182 -20.36 -6.26 -19.76
N TRP A 183 -21.64 -5.88 -19.65
CA TRP A 183 -22.48 -6.23 -18.50
C TRP A 183 -22.62 -7.74 -18.27
N LYS A 184 -22.73 -8.52 -19.36
CA LYS A 184 -22.85 -9.99 -19.31
C LYS A 184 -21.53 -10.72 -19.05
N MET A 185 -20.39 -10.03 -19.16
CA MET A 185 -19.05 -10.61 -19.00
C MET A 185 -18.47 -10.40 -17.61
N ILE A 186 -19.05 -9.51 -16.81
CA ILE A 186 -18.62 -9.24 -15.44
C ILE A 186 -19.41 -10.09 -14.44
N THR A 187 -18.82 -10.33 -13.27
CA THR A 187 -19.44 -11.14 -12.21
C THR A 187 -20.60 -10.39 -11.54
N ARG A 188 -21.48 -11.09 -10.82
CA ARG A 188 -22.58 -10.46 -10.07
C ARG A 188 -22.07 -9.41 -9.07
N SER A 189 -20.99 -9.69 -8.34
CA SER A 189 -20.39 -8.73 -7.41
C SER A 189 -19.87 -7.47 -8.12
N GLN A 190 -19.30 -7.61 -9.31
CA GLN A 190 -18.85 -6.48 -10.12
C GLN A 190 -20.04 -5.69 -10.68
N GLN A 191 -21.14 -6.35 -11.07
CA GLN A 191 -22.37 -5.66 -11.48
C GLN A 191 -22.94 -4.80 -10.34
N ILE A 192 -22.95 -5.31 -9.11
CA ILE A 192 -23.32 -4.54 -7.92
C ILE A 192 -22.34 -3.38 -7.72
N GLY A 193 -21.04 -3.62 -7.88
CA GLY A 193 -20.00 -2.58 -7.82
C GLY A 193 -20.16 -1.47 -8.86
N VAL A 194 -20.65 -1.77 -10.06
CA VAL A 194 -20.97 -0.78 -11.10
C VAL A 194 -22.27 -0.04 -10.74
N LYS A 195 -23.30 -0.78 -10.32
CA LYS A 195 -24.62 -0.22 -9.97
C LYS A 195 -24.56 0.78 -8.81
N TYR A 196 -23.72 0.52 -7.81
CA TYR A 196 -23.58 1.35 -6.60
C TYR A 196 -22.22 2.05 -6.52
N TYR A 197 -21.62 2.35 -7.68
CA TYR A 197 -20.26 2.87 -7.76
C TYR A 197 -20.09 4.16 -6.94
N ASP A 198 -20.97 5.14 -7.13
CA ASP A 198 -20.89 6.42 -6.43
C ASP A 198 -21.20 6.28 -4.93
N GLU A 199 -22.08 5.37 -4.55
CA GLU A 199 -22.38 5.04 -3.15
C GLU A 199 -21.16 4.42 -2.46
N PHE A 200 -20.48 3.45 -3.07
CA PHE A 200 -19.30 2.81 -2.50
C PHE A 200 -18.07 3.72 -2.42
N LEU A 201 -18.05 4.81 -3.20
CA LEU A 201 -17.02 5.84 -3.05
C LEU A 201 -17.23 6.75 -1.82
N LYS A 202 -18.46 6.88 -1.32
CA LYS A 202 -18.77 7.69 -0.14
C LYS A 202 -18.16 7.05 1.10
N LYS A 203 -17.62 7.90 1.98
CA LYS A 203 -17.08 7.44 3.25
C LYS A 203 -18.17 7.31 4.32
N ILE A 204 -18.06 6.28 5.14
CA ILE A 204 -19.01 5.95 6.20
C ILE A 204 -18.55 6.60 7.52
N PRO A 205 -19.32 7.52 8.13
CA PRO A 205 -18.99 8.10 9.42
C PRO A 205 -19.18 7.10 10.58
N ARG A 206 -18.50 7.34 11.71
CA ARG A 206 -18.57 6.49 12.90
C ARG A 206 -20.00 6.21 13.38
N LYS A 207 -20.87 7.23 13.37
CA LYS A 207 -22.27 7.07 13.80
C LYS A 207 -23.04 6.08 12.94
N GLU A 208 -22.80 6.08 11.63
CA GLU A 208 -23.42 5.13 10.72
C GLU A 208 -22.83 3.73 10.90
N THR A 209 -21.50 3.64 11.11
CA THR A 209 -20.83 2.37 11.47
C THR A 209 -21.44 1.75 12.74
N GLU A 210 -21.64 2.55 13.78
CA GLU A 210 -22.26 2.14 15.04
C GLU A 210 -23.70 1.66 14.83
N SER A 211 -24.51 2.43 14.11
CA SER A 211 -25.90 2.06 13.80
C SER A 211 -26.01 0.75 13.02
N ILE A 212 -25.18 0.54 11.99
CA ILE A 212 -25.14 -0.71 11.21
C ILE A 212 -24.78 -1.88 12.13
N SER A 213 -23.77 -1.69 12.97
CA SER A 213 -23.29 -2.72 13.88
C SER A 213 -24.38 -3.11 14.90
N GLU A 214 -25.08 -2.13 15.47
CA GLU A 214 -26.19 -2.37 16.41
C GLU A 214 -27.32 -3.19 15.78
N ILE A 215 -27.71 -2.88 14.54
CA ILE A 215 -28.71 -3.66 13.79
C ILE A 215 -28.22 -5.11 13.64
N VAL A 216 -26.98 -5.33 13.20
CA VAL A 216 -26.45 -6.70 13.05
C VAL A 216 -26.47 -7.46 14.38
N LEU A 217 -26.09 -6.83 15.48
CA LEU A 217 -26.10 -7.46 16.81
C LEU A 217 -27.52 -7.78 17.29
N GLN A 218 -28.51 -6.92 16.99
CA GLN A 218 -29.91 -7.15 17.32
C GLN A 218 -30.46 -8.38 16.57
N HIS A 219 -30.21 -8.46 15.27
CA HIS A 219 -30.59 -9.62 14.47
C HIS A 219 -29.87 -10.90 14.94
N ALA A 220 -28.59 -10.80 15.31
CA ALA A 220 -27.88 -11.94 15.84
C ALA A 220 -28.53 -12.48 17.12
N ASN A 221 -28.86 -11.59 18.07
CA ASN A 221 -29.48 -11.96 19.34
C ASN A 221 -30.95 -12.37 19.23
N SER A 222 -31.67 -11.95 18.19
CA SER A 222 -33.05 -12.41 17.95
C SER A 222 -33.10 -13.85 17.43
N ILE A 223 -32.06 -14.29 16.70
CA ILE A 223 -31.91 -15.67 16.24
C ILE A 223 -31.45 -16.57 17.38
N HIS A 224 -30.43 -16.13 18.13
CA HIS A 224 -29.91 -16.85 19.29
C HIS A 224 -29.37 -15.85 20.31
N GLU A 225 -29.95 -15.82 21.50
CA GLU A 225 -29.50 -14.91 22.56
C GLU A 225 -28.07 -15.23 23.01
N GLY A 226 -27.28 -14.20 23.33
CA GLY A 226 -25.95 -14.33 23.93
C GLY A 226 -24.79 -13.92 23.02
N PHE A 227 -25.08 -13.44 21.82
CA PHE A 227 -24.05 -12.93 20.91
C PHE A 227 -23.44 -11.62 21.41
N GLN A 228 -22.12 -11.53 21.29
CA GLN A 228 -21.33 -10.34 21.57
C GLN A 228 -20.63 -9.89 20.30
N MET A 229 -20.49 -8.58 20.13
CA MET A 229 -19.89 -8.01 18.93
C MET A 229 -18.88 -6.91 19.28
N THR A 230 -17.86 -6.79 18.44
CA THR A 230 -16.91 -5.68 18.47
C THR A 230 -16.73 -5.11 17.07
N ILE A 231 -16.82 -3.79 16.92
CA ILE A 231 -16.45 -3.11 15.69
C ILE A 231 -14.92 -3.12 15.57
N VAL A 232 -14.39 -3.64 14.46
CA VAL A 232 -12.95 -3.84 14.23
C VAL A 232 -12.44 -2.89 13.14
N GLY A 233 -11.50 -3.32 12.29
CA GLY A 233 -11.12 -2.55 11.12
C GLY A 233 -10.50 -1.19 11.41
N GLY A 234 -10.71 -0.26 10.46
CA GLY A 234 -10.27 1.13 10.59
C GLY A 234 -10.93 1.87 11.76
N TYR A 235 -12.18 1.57 12.06
CA TYR A 235 -12.94 2.16 13.15
C TYR A 235 -12.25 1.93 14.51
N ARG A 236 -11.84 0.68 14.78
CA ARG A 236 -11.12 0.31 16.02
C ARG A 236 -9.75 0.95 16.13
N ARG A 237 -9.12 1.27 14.99
CA ARG A 237 -7.85 2.01 14.94
C ARG A 237 -8.03 3.53 15.03
N GLY A 238 -9.26 4.02 15.27
CA GLY A 238 -9.53 5.43 15.50
C GLY A 238 -9.84 6.24 14.23
N LYS A 239 -10.06 5.61 13.07
CA LYS A 239 -10.52 6.37 11.88
C LYS A 239 -11.89 7.00 12.16
N LEU A 240 -12.05 8.24 11.70
CA LEU A 240 -13.32 8.97 11.77
C LEU A 240 -14.28 8.57 10.64
N MET A 241 -13.72 8.15 9.51
CA MET A 241 -14.47 7.79 8.30
C MET A 241 -13.89 6.48 7.71
N GLY A 242 -14.77 5.54 7.37
CA GLY A 242 -14.45 4.23 6.78
C GLY A 242 -14.86 4.12 5.31
N GLY A 243 -14.37 3.09 4.61
CA GLY A 243 -14.93 2.67 3.31
C GLY A 243 -15.92 1.50 3.45
N ASP A 244 -15.86 0.81 4.58
CA ASP A 244 -16.59 -0.38 4.94
C ASP A 244 -16.80 -0.41 6.46
N VAL A 245 -17.64 -1.34 6.92
CA VAL A 245 -17.92 -1.62 8.32
C VAL A 245 -17.45 -3.04 8.63
N ASP A 246 -16.33 -3.15 9.35
CA ASP A 246 -15.82 -4.42 9.82
C ASP A 246 -16.32 -4.70 11.25
N ILE A 247 -16.98 -5.83 11.45
CA ILE A 247 -17.43 -6.30 12.77
C ILE A 247 -16.94 -7.72 13.03
N MET A 248 -16.69 -8.02 14.30
CA MET A 248 -16.43 -9.37 14.79
C MET A 248 -17.57 -9.78 15.72
N LEU A 249 -18.30 -10.81 15.32
CA LEU A 249 -19.39 -11.39 16.09
C LEU A 249 -18.90 -12.69 16.76
N SER A 250 -19.27 -12.91 18.01
CA SER A 250 -18.81 -14.07 18.80
C SER A 250 -19.87 -14.52 19.79
N HIS A 251 -19.82 -15.80 20.17
CA HIS A 251 -20.71 -16.40 21.16
C HIS A 251 -19.90 -17.32 22.08
N ARG A 252 -20.32 -17.49 23.34
CA ARG A 252 -19.61 -18.36 24.31
C ARG A 252 -19.82 -19.85 24.03
N ASP A 253 -21.00 -20.19 23.51
CA ASP A 253 -21.28 -21.50 22.94
C ASP A 253 -20.76 -21.53 21.49
N GLU A 254 -19.87 -22.47 21.21
CA GLU A 254 -19.24 -22.67 19.90
C GLU A 254 -20.27 -23.08 18.84
N GLU A 255 -21.23 -23.93 19.21
CA GLU A 255 -22.26 -24.46 18.31
C GLU A 255 -23.18 -23.35 17.80
N ALA A 256 -23.40 -22.30 18.61
CA ALA A 256 -24.20 -21.14 18.20
C ALA A 256 -23.60 -20.39 17.00
N THR A 257 -22.28 -20.47 16.80
CA THR A 257 -21.59 -19.81 15.68
C THR A 257 -21.58 -20.63 14.39
N HIS A 258 -21.83 -21.95 14.49
CA HIS A 258 -21.75 -22.85 13.35
C HIS A 258 -22.85 -22.56 12.32
N GLY A 259 -22.46 -22.20 11.09
CA GLY A 259 -23.39 -21.86 10.00
C GLY A 259 -24.27 -20.64 10.31
N PHE A 260 -23.88 -19.79 11.26
CA PHE A 260 -24.73 -18.70 11.75
C PHE A 260 -24.88 -17.56 10.73
N ILE A 261 -23.86 -17.31 9.91
CA ILE A 261 -23.85 -16.18 8.97
C ILE A 261 -25.00 -16.27 7.97
N ASP A 262 -25.33 -17.45 7.45
CA ASP A 262 -26.43 -17.61 6.49
C ASP A 262 -27.79 -17.26 7.14
N LYS A 263 -28.00 -17.68 8.39
CA LYS A 263 -29.21 -17.35 9.16
C LYS A 263 -29.32 -15.84 9.41
N LEU A 264 -28.19 -15.22 9.76
CA LEU A 264 -28.09 -13.78 10.00
C LEU A 264 -28.38 -12.98 8.72
N VAL A 265 -27.81 -13.38 7.59
CA VAL A 265 -28.06 -12.75 6.27
C VAL A 265 -29.54 -12.85 5.92
N VAL A 266 -30.16 -14.03 6.02
CA VAL A 266 -31.60 -14.20 5.76
C VAL A 266 -32.45 -13.30 6.67
N SER A 267 -32.08 -13.19 7.95
CA SER A 267 -32.79 -12.31 8.90
C SER A 267 -32.69 -10.83 8.50
N LEU A 268 -31.52 -10.37 8.06
CA LEU A 268 -31.31 -9.00 7.58
C LEU A 268 -31.99 -8.73 6.23
N GLU A 269 -32.05 -9.72 5.33
CA GLU A 269 -32.78 -9.65 4.06
C GLU A 269 -34.30 -9.50 4.26
N ASN A 270 -34.86 -10.23 5.21
CA ASN A 270 -36.29 -10.16 5.54
C ASN A 270 -36.70 -8.73 5.97
N ASP A 271 -35.83 -8.05 6.71
CA ASP A 271 -36.03 -6.68 7.18
C ASP A 271 -35.48 -5.61 6.22
N LYS A 272 -35.08 -6.01 5.00
CA LYS A 272 -34.65 -5.14 3.89
C LYS A 272 -33.37 -4.34 4.16
N TYR A 273 -32.48 -4.85 5.00
CA TYR A 273 -31.15 -4.28 5.20
C TYR A 273 -30.11 -4.73 4.15
N ILE A 274 -30.39 -5.80 3.41
CA ILE A 274 -29.53 -6.30 2.33
C ILE A 274 -30.21 -6.03 0.98
N SER A 275 -29.47 -5.38 0.08
CA SER A 275 -29.92 -5.06 -1.28
C SER A 275 -29.64 -6.21 -2.25
N GLU A 276 -30.63 -6.53 -3.10
CA GLU A 276 -30.54 -7.54 -4.16
C GLU A 276 -29.62 -7.16 -5.35
#